data_AF-A0A1H7XMA1-F1
#
_entry.id   AF-A0A1H7XMA1-F1
#
_cell.length_a   1.000
_cell.length_b   1.000
_cell.length_c   1.000
_cell.angle_alpha   90.00
_cell.angle_beta   90.00
_cell.angle_gamma   90.00
#
_symmetry.space_group_name_H-M   'P 1'
#
loop_
_entity.id
_entity.type
_entity.pdbx_description
1 polymer ?
#
loop_
_entity_poly.entity_id
_entity_poly.type
_entity_poly.pdbx_seq_one_letter_code
_entity_poly.pdbx_strand_id
1 'polypeptide(L)'
;MKELGDRIEYALELRNTDRAFLAKKLNRTRAAIGNLINGKVKKVPIYEIAEALHIDPDWLLTGKGEPGSYALTNISTQQDTDHSYKIDLLDVQAATNHTGIINNQYPEVIQSIYFSKDGMLEIVGRKSNQGLALITIPSDSMSPTIEKGDIVFVDTTINYYQGEGIYIFLTNDETFIKRLQRVPSGTYKALSDNQYYAPFELTPDEFEQVRVIGKFVRVLPIDPRDL
;
A
#
# COMPACT_ATOMS: atom_id res chain seq x y z
N MET A 1 -28.49 -27.61 -0.46
CA MET A 1 -28.93 -27.83 -1.86
C MET A 1 -28.03 -28.88 -2.47
N LYS A 2 -28.56 -30.01 -2.95
CA LYS A 2 -27.73 -31.13 -3.42
C LYS A 2 -27.51 -31.07 -4.92
N GLU A 3 -28.52 -30.70 -5.69
CA GLU A 3 -28.46 -30.73 -7.15
C GLU A 3 -28.22 -29.35 -7.78
N LEU A 4 -27.68 -29.34 -9.01
CA LEU A 4 -27.46 -28.12 -9.77
C LEU A 4 -28.78 -27.37 -10.05
N GLY A 5 -29.86 -28.12 -10.30
CA GLY A 5 -31.21 -27.56 -10.47
C GLY A 5 -31.68 -26.75 -9.27
N ASP A 6 -31.54 -27.31 -8.06
CA ASP A 6 -31.89 -26.63 -6.81
C ASP A 6 -31.14 -25.30 -6.65
N ARG A 7 -29.86 -25.28 -7.04
CA ARG A 7 -29.02 -24.07 -6.94
C ARG A 7 -29.41 -23.01 -7.95
N ILE A 8 -29.83 -23.40 -9.16
CA ILE A 8 -30.36 -22.45 -10.15
C ILE A 8 -31.67 -21.85 -9.65
N GLU A 9 -32.59 -22.66 -9.11
CA GLU A 9 -33.85 -22.15 -8.53
C GLU A 9 -33.60 -21.18 -7.38
N TYR A 10 -32.74 -21.58 -6.44
CA TYR A 10 -32.37 -20.71 -5.33
C TYR A 10 -31.76 -19.39 -5.81
N ALA A 11 -30.91 -19.41 -6.84
CA ALA A 11 -30.33 -18.20 -7.40
C ALA A 11 -31.37 -17.29 -8.09
N LEU A 12 -32.40 -17.87 -8.72
CA LEU A 12 -33.51 -17.11 -9.29
C LEU A 12 -34.31 -16.41 -8.19
N GLU A 13 -34.63 -17.12 -7.10
CA GLU A 13 -35.32 -16.56 -5.94
C GLU A 13 -34.49 -15.45 -5.27
N LEU A 14 -33.20 -15.68 -5.06
CA LEU A 14 -32.28 -14.72 -4.44
C LEU A 14 -32.18 -13.41 -5.23
N ARG A 15 -32.37 -13.47 -6.55
CA ARG A 15 -32.32 -12.31 -7.45
C ARG A 15 -33.71 -11.77 -7.80
N ASN A 16 -34.75 -12.27 -7.14
CA ASN A 16 -36.15 -11.90 -7.39
C ASN A 16 -36.52 -11.96 -8.87
N THR A 17 -36.16 -13.06 -9.52
CA THR A 17 -36.33 -13.27 -10.96
C THR A 17 -36.89 -14.66 -11.25
N ASP A 18 -37.18 -14.97 -12.52
CA ASP A 18 -37.84 -16.21 -12.92
C ASP A 18 -37.12 -16.96 -14.07
N ARG A 19 -37.60 -18.17 -14.37
CA ARG A 19 -37.07 -18.97 -15.47
C ARG A 19 -37.25 -18.28 -16.84
N ALA A 20 -38.18 -17.33 -16.98
CA ALA A 20 -38.40 -16.59 -18.22
C ALA A 20 -37.32 -15.54 -18.45
N PHE A 21 -36.87 -14.87 -17.39
CA PHE A 21 -35.72 -13.97 -17.41
C PHE A 21 -34.46 -14.72 -17.83
N LEU A 22 -34.17 -15.87 -17.21
CA LEU A 22 -33.01 -16.68 -17.57
C LEU A 22 -33.09 -17.17 -19.03
N ALA A 23 -34.26 -17.61 -19.48
CA ALA A 23 -34.50 -17.97 -20.87
C ALA A 23 -34.17 -16.82 -21.84
N LYS A 24 -34.62 -15.59 -21.53
CA LYS A 24 -34.34 -14.40 -22.32
C LYS A 24 -32.85 -14.05 -22.34
N LYS A 25 -32.17 -14.10 -21.19
CA LYS A 25 -30.73 -13.79 -21.07
C LYS A 25 -29.85 -14.77 -21.83
N LEU A 26 -30.17 -16.07 -21.78
CA LEU A 26 -29.39 -17.12 -22.45
C LEU A 26 -29.80 -17.33 -23.91
N ASN A 27 -30.75 -16.55 -24.44
CA ASN A 27 -31.34 -16.74 -25.77
C ASN A 27 -31.86 -18.19 -25.98
N ARG A 28 -32.60 -18.72 -25.00
CA ARG A 28 -33.15 -20.09 -24.97
C ARG A 28 -34.64 -20.08 -24.70
N THR A 29 -35.33 -21.19 -25.00
CA THR A 29 -36.75 -21.34 -24.66
C THR A 29 -36.95 -21.66 -23.17
N ARG A 30 -38.11 -21.31 -22.60
CA ARG A 30 -38.46 -21.68 -21.20
C ARG A 30 -38.40 -23.20 -20.97
N ALA A 31 -38.79 -23.99 -21.97
CA ALA A 31 -38.69 -25.45 -21.93
C ALA A 31 -37.23 -25.93 -21.87
N ALA A 32 -36.31 -25.27 -22.60
CA ALA A 32 -34.89 -25.58 -22.54
C ALA A 32 -34.30 -25.26 -21.15
N ILE A 33 -34.68 -24.14 -20.53
CA ILE A 33 -34.29 -23.83 -19.14
C ILE A 33 -34.83 -24.88 -18.16
N GLY A 34 -36.10 -25.28 -18.31
CA GLY A 34 -36.67 -26.36 -17.50
C GLY A 34 -35.91 -27.69 -17.65
N ASN A 35 -35.42 -28.02 -18.84
CA ASN A 35 -34.59 -29.21 -19.05
C ASN A 35 -33.20 -29.09 -18.39
N LEU A 36 -32.61 -27.89 -18.33
CA LEU A 36 -31.36 -27.64 -17.61
C LEU A 36 -31.54 -27.86 -16.10
N ILE A 37 -32.61 -27.29 -15.52
CA ILE A 37 -32.89 -27.38 -14.08
C ILE A 37 -33.21 -28.83 -13.68
N ASN A 38 -33.96 -29.56 -14.51
CA ASN A 38 -34.29 -30.97 -14.25
C ASN A 38 -33.15 -31.96 -14.58
N GLY A 39 -31.92 -31.49 -14.83
CA GLY A 39 -30.77 -32.36 -15.08
C GLY A 39 -30.82 -33.18 -16.37
N LYS A 40 -31.70 -32.84 -17.32
CA LYS A 40 -31.87 -33.58 -18.59
C LYS A 40 -30.80 -33.24 -19.64
N VAL A 41 -29.93 -32.29 -19.34
CA VAL A 41 -28.91 -31.78 -20.25
C VAL A 41 -27.53 -32.11 -19.70
N LYS A 42 -26.70 -32.77 -20.52
CA LYS A 42 -25.33 -33.17 -20.13
C LYS A 42 -24.37 -31.99 -20.01
N LYS A 43 -24.53 -30.95 -20.83
CA LYS A 43 -23.66 -29.76 -20.86
C LYS A 43 -24.47 -28.52 -20.49
N VAL A 44 -24.44 -28.16 -19.22
CA VAL A 44 -25.09 -26.96 -18.70
C VAL A 44 -24.14 -25.77 -18.88
N PRO A 45 -24.61 -24.62 -19.41
CA PRO A 45 -23.78 -23.44 -19.56
C PRO A 45 -23.62 -22.69 -18.23
N ILE A 46 -22.80 -23.23 -17.34
CA ILE A 46 -22.62 -22.74 -15.96
C ILE A 46 -22.25 -21.24 -15.93
N TYR A 47 -21.28 -20.82 -16.73
CA TYR A 47 -20.81 -19.44 -16.76
C TYR A 47 -21.87 -18.45 -17.27
N GLU A 48 -22.64 -18.82 -18.31
CA GLU A 48 -23.72 -17.97 -18.84
C GLU A 48 -24.84 -17.79 -17.81
N ILE A 49 -25.17 -18.85 -17.06
CA ILE A 49 -26.16 -18.78 -15.97
C ILE A 49 -25.62 -17.94 -14.83
N ALA A 50 -24.36 -18.15 -14.44
CA ALA A 50 -23.70 -17.43 -13.36
C ALA A 50 -23.65 -15.92 -13.64
N GLU A 51 -23.28 -15.54 -14.86
CA GLU A 51 -23.27 -14.15 -15.34
C GLU A 51 -24.68 -13.55 -15.36
N ALA A 52 -25.67 -14.28 -15.92
CA ALA A 52 -27.05 -13.79 -16.01
C ALA A 52 -27.70 -13.55 -14.64
N LEU A 53 -27.31 -14.33 -13.62
CA LEU A 53 -27.85 -14.24 -12.26
C LEU A 53 -26.92 -13.50 -11.30
N HIS A 54 -25.76 -13.02 -11.77
CA HIS A 54 -24.73 -12.40 -10.94
C HIS A 54 -24.37 -13.25 -9.71
N ILE A 55 -24.10 -14.54 -9.93
CA ILE A 55 -23.71 -15.50 -8.88
C ILE A 55 -22.34 -16.11 -9.15
N ASP A 56 -21.74 -16.67 -8.11
CA ASP A 56 -20.48 -17.39 -8.22
C ASP A 56 -20.65 -18.73 -9.00
N PRO A 57 -19.85 -18.96 -10.07
CA PRO A 57 -19.95 -20.17 -10.89
C PRO A 57 -19.50 -21.43 -10.16
N ASP A 58 -18.57 -21.31 -9.20
CA ASP A 58 -18.06 -22.45 -8.42
C ASP A 58 -19.09 -22.92 -7.40
N TRP A 59 -19.78 -21.99 -6.73
CA TRP A 59 -20.94 -22.25 -5.91
C TRP A 59 -22.06 -22.88 -6.76
N LEU A 60 -22.33 -22.35 -7.95
CA LEU A 60 -23.35 -22.91 -8.83
C LEU A 60 -23.03 -24.36 -9.21
N LEU A 61 -21.77 -24.66 -9.50
CA LEU A 61 -21.32 -26.00 -9.88
C LEU A 61 -21.27 -26.97 -8.70
N THR A 62 -20.71 -26.55 -7.57
CA THR A 62 -20.32 -27.45 -6.46
C THR A 62 -21.22 -27.35 -5.23
N GLY A 63 -21.96 -26.25 -5.07
CA GLY A 63 -22.73 -25.93 -3.87
C GLY A 63 -21.91 -25.52 -2.65
N LYS A 64 -20.59 -25.30 -2.80
CA LYS A 64 -19.70 -24.83 -1.74
C LYS A 64 -19.56 -23.30 -1.81
N GLY A 65 -19.45 -22.63 -0.67
CA GLY A 65 -19.33 -21.17 -0.59
C GLY A 65 -20.68 -20.44 -0.57
N GLU A 66 -20.66 -19.15 -0.89
CA GLU A 66 -21.85 -18.28 -0.91
C GLU A 66 -22.17 -17.78 -2.33
N PRO A 67 -23.45 -17.80 -2.77
CA PRO A 67 -23.84 -17.45 -4.14
C PRO A 67 -23.49 -16.02 -4.57
N GLY A 68 -23.43 -15.07 -3.63
CA GLY A 68 -23.18 -13.65 -3.90
C GLY A 68 -21.70 -13.25 -3.85
N SER A 69 -20.81 -14.14 -3.44
CA SER A 69 -19.39 -13.85 -3.40
C SER A 69 -18.82 -14.07 -4.79
N TYR A 70 -18.93 -13.05 -5.67
CA TYR A 70 -17.95 -12.88 -6.74
C TYR A 70 -16.61 -12.62 -6.05
N ALA A 71 -15.96 -13.68 -5.56
CA ALA A 71 -14.58 -13.59 -5.17
C ALA A 71 -13.87 -13.11 -6.45
N LEU A 72 -13.22 -11.95 -6.37
CA LEU A 72 -12.25 -11.53 -7.38
C LEU A 72 -11.15 -12.60 -7.36
N THR A 73 -11.35 -13.71 -8.07
CA THR A 73 -10.43 -14.84 -8.16
C THR A 73 -9.15 -14.49 -8.90
N ASN A 74 -9.03 -13.24 -9.37
CA ASN A 74 -7.83 -12.64 -9.95
C ASN A 74 -6.97 -11.86 -8.94
N ILE A 75 -7.38 -11.75 -7.67
CA ILE A 75 -6.44 -11.33 -6.61
C ILE A 75 -5.56 -12.56 -6.37
N SER A 76 -4.27 -12.47 -6.69
CA SER A 76 -3.31 -13.55 -6.43
C SER A 76 -3.40 -13.96 -4.97
N THR A 77 -4.00 -15.13 -4.70
CA THR A 77 -4.00 -15.77 -3.38
C THR A 77 -2.78 -16.66 -3.19
N GLN A 78 -1.88 -16.72 -4.18
CA GLN A 78 -0.60 -17.40 -4.03
C GLN A 78 0.32 -16.56 -3.15
N GLN A 79 1.04 -17.23 -2.27
CA GLN A 79 2.04 -16.62 -1.42
C GLN A 79 3.09 -15.95 -2.32
N ASP A 80 3.11 -14.62 -2.33
CA ASP A 80 4.01 -13.82 -3.15
C ASP A 80 5.44 -13.95 -2.59
N THR A 81 6.21 -14.89 -3.14
CA THR A 81 7.61 -15.09 -2.76
C THR A 81 8.54 -14.05 -3.40
N ASP A 82 8.07 -13.34 -4.42
CA ASP A 82 8.88 -12.42 -5.19
C ASP A 82 9.06 -11.11 -4.41
N HIS A 83 8.00 -10.62 -3.76
CA HIS A 83 8.03 -9.40 -2.94
C HIS A 83 8.52 -9.66 -1.49
N SER A 84 9.74 -10.19 -1.38
CA SER A 84 10.35 -10.57 -0.10
C SER A 84 11.01 -9.43 0.67
N TYR A 85 11.25 -8.27 0.03
CA TYR A 85 11.91 -7.14 0.67
C TYR A 85 10.87 -6.20 1.32
N LYS A 86 10.59 -6.45 2.60
CA LYS A 86 9.73 -5.58 3.40
C LYS A 86 10.50 -4.37 3.93
N ILE A 87 9.95 -3.18 3.78
CA ILE A 87 10.44 -1.97 4.44
C ILE A 87 9.30 -1.41 5.30
N ASP A 88 9.55 -1.27 6.60
CA ASP A 88 8.58 -0.83 7.58
C ASP A 88 8.64 0.69 7.80
N LEU A 89 7.49 1.27 8.13
CA LEU A 89 7.41 2.63 8.66
C LEU A 89 8.20 2.71 9.97
N LEU A 90 9.10 3.69 10.04
CA LEU A 90 9.86 3.95 11.23
C LEU A 90 8.94 4.58 12.27
N ASP A 91 8.78 3.89 13.39
CA ASP A 91 8.29 4.52 14.61
C ASP A 91 9.40 5.44 15.15
N VAL A 92 9.32 6.71 14.76
CA VAL A 92 10.30 7.74 15.16
C VAL A 92 10.27 7.94 16.68
N GLN A 93 9.14 7.75 17.37
CA GLN A 93 9.05 7.90 18.82
C GLN A 93 9.81 6.76 19.53
N ALA A 94 9.57 5.52 19.12
CA ALA A 94 10.30 4.36 19.63
C ALA A 94 11.79 4.45 19.28
N ALA A 95 12.13 4.91 18.06
CA ALA A 95 13.51 5.12 17.67
C ALA A 95 14.15 6.18 18.57
N THR A 96 13.50 7.30 18.86
CA THR A 96 14.08 8.41 19.59
C THR A 96 14.15 8.21 21.12
N ASN A 97 13.46 7.22 21.69
CA ASN A 97 13.24 7.09 23.15
C ASN A 97 12.61 8.36 23.77
N HIS A 98 11.98 9.20 22.95
CA HIS A 98 11.41 10.49 23.37
C HIS A 98 9.92 10.48 23.06
N THR A 99 9.12 10.88 24.04
CA THR A 99 7.66 11.08 23.93
C THR A 99 7.33 12.49 23.44
N GLY A 100 8.22 13.07 22.62
CA GLY A 100 8.04 14.39 22.03
C GLY A 100 6.99 14.30 20.93
N ILE A 101 5.93 15.12 21.05
CA ILE A 101 4.80 15.17 20.13
C ILE A 101 5.31 15.57 18.74
N ILE A 102 5.59 14.60 17.88
CA ILE A 102 5.81 14.83 16.45
C ILE A 102 4.50 14.51 15.75
N ASN A 103 3.71 15.56 15.57
CA ASN A 103 2.68 15.68 14.54
C ASN A 103 1.87 14.41 14.21
N ASN A 104 1.17 13.85 15.19
CA ASN A 104 0.12 12.83 15.00
C ASN A 104 -1.12 13.37 14.23
N GLN A 105 -0.98 14.48 13.52
CA GLN A 105 -2.02 15.12 12.72
C GLN A 105 -2.02 14.64 11.27
N TYR A 106 -1.01 13.87 10.85
CA TYR A 106 -1.02 13.22 9.55
C TYR A 106 -1.31 11.73 9.72
N PRO A 107 -2.39 11.19 9.12
CA PRO A 107 -2.69 9.78 9.23
C PRO A 107 -1.52 8.98 8.63
N GLU A 108 -1.05 7.97 9.36
CA GLU A 108 -0.12 6.98 8.80
C GLU A 108 -0.87 6.16 7.75
N VAL A 109 -0.73 6.54 6.48
CA VAL A 109 -1.44 5.88 5.37
C VAL A 109 -0.74 4.58 4.95
N ILE A 110 0.58 4.49 5.15
CA ILE A 110 1.40 3.33 4.78
C ILE A 110 2.19 2.85 6.00
N GLN A 111 1.97 1.59 6.40
CA GLN A 111 2.73 0.94 7.47
C GLN A 111 3.96 0.19 6.96
N SER A 112 3.88 -0.40 5.76
CA SER A 112 5.00 -1.11 5.15
C SER A 112 4.83 -1.20 3.63
N ILE A 113 5.93 -1.35 2.91
CA ILE A 113 5.93 -1.63 1.48
C ILE A 113 6.79 -2.88 1.24
N TYR A 114 6.27 -3.80 0.43
CA TYR A 114 6.98 -5.00 0.00
C TYR A 114 7.46 -4.81 -1.43
N PHE A 115 8.74 -5.09 -1.66
CA PHE A 115 9.38 -4.98 -2.97
C PHE A 115 9.89 -6.33 -3.44
N SER A 116 9.81 -6.54 -4.76
CA SER A 116 10.64 -7.52 -5.43
C SER A 116 12.09 -7.04 -5.49
N LYS A 117 13.02 -7.93 -5.85
CA LYS A 117 14.43 -7.55 -6.02
C LYS A 117 14.62 -6.45 -7.08
N ASP A 118 13.89 -6.55 -8.18
CA ASP A 118 13.98 -5.57 -9.26
C ASP A 118 13.31 -4.26 -8.87
N GLY A 119 12.16 -4.32 -8.17
CA GLY A 119 11.50 -3.14 -7.60
C GLY A 119 12.38 -2.40 -6.59
N MET A 120 13.14 -3.11 -5.75
CA MET A 120 14.13 -2.52 -4.84
C MET A 120 15.20 -1.72 -5.60
N LEU A 121 15.71 -2.27 -6.69
CA LEU A 121 16.71 -1.60 -7.51
C LEU A 121 16.13 -0.40 -8.26
N GLU A 122 14.94 -0.55 -8.83
CA GLU A 122 14.31 0.47 -9.66
C GLU A 122 13.75 1.63 -8.85
N ILE A 123 13.10 1.35 -7.71
CA ILE A 123 12.37 2.32 -6.88
C ILE A 123 13.19 2.80 -5.68
N VAL A 124 14.06 2.00 -5.10
CA VAL A 124 14.88 2.42 -3.95
C VAL A 124 16.35 2.64 -4.33
N GLY A 125 16.82 2.03 -5.43
CA GLY A 125 18.23 2.09 -5.83
C GLY A 125 19.16 1.19 -5.00
N ARG A 126 18.60 0.21 -4.26
CA ARG A 126 19.36 -0.69 -3.38
C ARG A 126 19.11 -2.16 -3.71
N LYS A 127 20.10 -3.01 -3.44
CA LYS A 127 20.01 -4.48 -3.62
C LYS A 127 19.44 -5.22 -2.41
N SER A 128 19.27 -4.52 -1.29
CA SER A 128 18.85 -5.06 0.01
C SER A 128 18.02 -4.02 0.77
N ASN A 129 17.10 -4.48 1.61
CA ASN A 129 16.29 -3.67 2.53
C ASN A 129 16.99 -3.43 3.89
N GLN A 130 18.21 -3.93 4.08
CA GLN A 130 18.91 -3.81 5.36
C GLN A 130 19.09 -2.34 5.77
N GLY A 131 18.57 -2.00 6.95
CA GLY A 131 18.63 -0.66 7.52
C GLY A 131 17.80 0.38 6.77
N LEU A 132 16.91 -0.03 5.88
CA LEU A 132 15.94 0.88 5.28
C LEU A 132 14.69 0.97 6.16
N ALA A 133 14.17 2.20 6.28
CA ALA A 133 12.88 2.46 6.90
C ALA A 133 12.12 3.53 6.12
N LEU A 134 10.79 3.54 6.26
CA LEU A 134 9.92 4.55 5.68
C LEU A 134 9.68 5.67 6.70
N ILE A 135 9.56 6.90 6.23
CA ILE A 135 9.07 8.03 7.04
C ILE A 135 8.04 8.80 6.23
N THR A 136 6.91 9.12 6.86
CA THR A 136 5.90 10.02 6.28
C THR A 136 6.27 11.46 6.59
N ILE A 137 6.24 12.32 5.58
CA ILE A 137 6.72 13.70 5.71
C ILE A 137 5.60 14.63 6.23
N PRO A 138 5.73 15.21 7.44
CA PRO A 138 4.64 15.95 8.06
C PRO A 138 4.58 17.44 7.65
N SER A 139 5.61 17.94 6.97
CA SER A 139 5.77 19.38 6.65
C SER A 139 6.29 19.60 5.24
N ASP A 140 6.09 20.79 4.72
CA ASP A 140 6.55 21.25 3.40
C ASP A 140 7.95 21.89 3.44
N SER A 141 8.67 21.80 4.56
CA SER A 141 9.95 22.51 4.72
C SER A 141 11.07 22.01 3.78
N MET A 142 10.88 20.84 3.16
CA MET A 142 11.78 20.28 2.16
C MET A 142 11.22 20.34 0.73
N SER A 143 10.07 21.00 0.52
CA SER A 143 9.52 21.26 -0.82
C SER A 143 10.46 22.17 -1.62
N PRO A 144 10.71 21.94 -2.92
CA PRO A 144 10.04 20.97 -3.80
C PRO A 144 10.73 19.60 -3.89
N THR A 145 11.81 19.38 -3.13
CA THR A 145 12.55 18.10 -3.20
C THR A 145 11.76 16.97 -2.56
N ILE A 146 11.04 17.26 -1.48
CA ILE A 146 10.21 16.32 -0.73
C ILE A 146 8.94 17.07 -0.33
N GLU A 147 7.80 16.61 -0.79
CA GLU A 147 6.52 17.25 -0.50
C GLU A 147 5.92 16.75 0.81
N LYS A 148 5.04 17.56 1.40
CA LYS A 148 4.25 17.15 2.54
C LYS A 148 3.35 15.96 2.14
N GLY A 149 3.38 14.90 2.95
CA GLY A 149 2.63 13.67 2.72
C GLY A 149 3.38 12.60 1.93
N ASP A 150 4.54 12.92 1.34
CA ASP A 150 5.38 11.94 0.69
C ASP A 150 5.91 10.88 1.68
N ILE A 151 6.24 9.71 1.14
CA ILE A 151 6.98 8.68 1.87
C ILE A 151 8.43 8.73 1.44
N VAL A 152 9.34 8.80 2.42
CA VAL A 152 10.78 8.77 2.15
C VAL A 152 11.42 7.49 2.66
N PHE A 153 12.36 6.96 1.89
CA PHE A 153 13.26 5.89 2.29
C PHE A 153 14.47 6.49 2.99
N VAL A 154 14.79 5.95 4.15
CA VAL A 154 15.91 6.40 4.99
C VAL A 154 16.82 5.23 5.29
N ASP A 155 18.12 5.44 5.20
CA ASP A 155 19.15 4.51 5.66
C ASP A 155 19.49 4.80 7.13
N THR A 156 18.97 3.97 8.02
CA THR A 156 19.19 4.07 9.48
C THR A 156 20.55 3.54 9.92
N THR A 157 21.30 2.88 9.03
CA THR A 157 22.71 2.50 9.32
C THR A 157 23.65 3.70 9.30
N ILE A 158 23.25 4.79 8.63
CA ILE A 158 23.97 6.05 8.61
C ILE A 158 23.38 6.95 9.70
N ASN A 159 23.72 6.63 10.95
CA ASN A 159 23.29 7.32 12.17
C ASN A 159 24.32 8.38 12.65
N TYR A 160 25.11 8.92 11.71
CA TYR A 160 26.10 9.96 11.92
C TYR A 160 26.19 10.86 10.68
N TYR A 161 26.82 12.03 10.81
CA TYR A 161 27.06 12.89 9.65
C TYR A 161 28.07 12.24 8.69
N GLN A 162 27.60 11.86 7.49
CA GLN A 162 28.41 11.26 6.44
C GLN A 162 28.37 12.13 5.17
N GLY A 163 29.00 13.30 5.25
CA GLY A 163 29.03 14.28 4.16
C GLY A 163 27.69 15.00 3.95
N GLU A 164 27.66 15.91 2.99
CA GLU A 164 26.45 16.68 2.69
C GLU A 164 25.29 15.76 2.25
N GLY A 165 24.07 16.14 2.60
CA GLY A 165 22.87 15.37 2.26
C GLY A 165 21.68 15.70 3.15
N ILE A 166 20.55 15.08 2.88
CA ILE A 166 19.35 15.20 3.72
C ILE A 166 19.42 14.14 4.81
N TYR A 167 19.19 14.56 6.05
CA TYR A 167 19.20 13.70 7.22
C TYR A 167 17.93 13.89 8.02
N ILE A 168 17.58 12.83 8.73
CA ILE A 168 16.59 12.86 9.79
C ILE A 168 17.36 12.80 11.10
N PHE A 169 17.13 13.75 11.99
CA PHE A 169 17.86 13.85 13.25
C PHE A 169 17.00 14.46 14.34
N LEU A 170 17.35 14.15 15.59
CA LEU A 170 16.75 14.70 16.80
C LEU A 170 17.72 15.71 17.42
N THR A 171 17.21 16.87 17.79
CA THR A 171 17.91 17.86 18.61
C THR A 171 16.90 18.64 19.43
N ASN A 172 17.24 18.98 20.68
CA ASN A 172 16.33 19.69 21.60
C ASN A 172 14.93 19.08 21.67
N ASP A 173 14.84 17.74 21.73
CA ASP A 173 13.59 16.96 21.78
C ASP A 173 12.68 17.07 20.52
N GLU A 174 13.16 17.71 19.46
CA GLU A 174 12.44 17.88 18.19
C GLU A 174 13.11 17.10 17.06
N THR A 175 12.31 16.45 16.22
CA THR A 175 12.81 15.74 15.03
C THR A 175 12.74 16.63 13.81
N PHE A 176 13.85 16.67 13.08
CA PHE A 176 14.02 17.45 11.87
C PHE A 176 14.36 16.55 10.69
N ILE A 177 13.84 16.92 9.52
CA ILE A 177 14.38 16.51 8.22
C ILE A 177 14.95 17.75 7.53
N LYS A 178 16.28 17.81 7.39
CA LYS A 178 16.99 18.95 6.79
C LYS A 178 18.19 18.49 6.01
N ARG A 179 18.64 19.34 5.09
CA ARG A 179 19.92 19.17 4.41
C ARG A 179 21.05 19.66 5.32
N LEU A 180 21.89 18.74 5.78
CA LEU A 180 23.06 19.07 6.60
C LEU A 180 24.26 19.38 5.71
N GLN A 181 24.93 20.49 6.01
CA GLN A 181 26.17 20.91 5.38
C GLN A 181 27.16 21.37 6.44
N ARG A 182 28.37 20.81 6.46
CA ARG A 182 29.45 21.27 7.33
C ARG A 182 30.32 22.29 6.61
N VAL A 183 30.43 23.50 7.16
CA VAL A 183 31.26 24.58 6.61
C VAL A 183 32.70 24.52 7.16
N PRO A 184 33.69 25.21 6.53
CA PRO A 184 35.10 25.14 6.96
C PRO A 184 35.37 25.55 8.41
N SER A 185 34.50 26.37 9.03
CA SER A 185 34.59 26.72 10.46
C SER A 185 34.31 25.54 11.39
N GLY A 186 33.80 24.42 10.87
CA GLY A 186 33.37 23.26 11.64
C GLY A 186 31.88 23.25 11.98
N THR A 187 31.21 24.40 11.89
CA THR A 187 29.76 24.56 12.09
C THR A 187 28.96 23.76 11.07
N TYR A 188 27.83 23.21 11.51
CA TYR A 188 26.86 22.52 10.68
C TYR A 188 25.69 23.46 10.37
N LYS A 189 25.30 23.53 9.10
CA LYS A 189 24.09 24.24 8.65
C LYS A 189 23.00 23.22 8.39
N ALA A 190 21.82 23.45 8.96
CA ALA A 190 20.61 22.71 8.67
C ALA A 190 19.73 23.55 7.73
N LEU A 191 19.74 23.18 6.45
CA LEU A 191 19.09 23.89 5.37
C LEU A 191 17.72 23.26 5.07
N SER A 192 16.73 24.12 4.85
CA SER A 192 15.46 23.76 4.24
C SER A 192 15.60 23.92 2.72
N ASP A 193 15.09 22.96 1.95
CA ASP A 193 15.02 23.14 0.49
C ASP A 193 13.89 24.12 0.12
N ASN A 194 12.91 24.31 1.00
CA ASN A 194 11.88 25.34 0.87
C ASN A 194 12.41 26.70 1.35
N GLN A 195 12.47 27.67 0.42
CA GLN A 195 12.99 29.03 0.64
C GLN A 195 12.24 29.84 1.72
N TYR A 196 11.00 29.47 2.05
CA TYR A 196 10.22 30.16 3.08
C TYR A 196 10.67 29.80 4.51
N TYR A 197 11.53 28.78 4.65
CA TYR A 197 12.05 28.33 5.93
C TYR A 197 13.53 28.70 6.06
N ALA A 198 13.84 29.58 7.01
CA ALA A 198 15.20 29.99 7.29
C ALA A 198 16.06 28.79 7.74
N PRO A 199 17.34 28.72 7.33
CA PRO A 199 18.26 27.75 7.87
C PRO A 199 18.65 28.10 9.30
N PHE A 200 19.09 27.09 10.05
CA PHE A 200 19.71 27.29 11.35
C PHE A 200 21.10 26.65 11.37
N GLU A 201 21.93 27.13 12.29
CA GLU A 201 23.28 26.65 12.48
C GLU A 201 23.38 25.85 13.78
N LEU A 202 24.23 24.85 13.77
CA LEU A 202 24.61 24.03 14.91
C LEU A 202 26.13 24.12 15.02
N THR A 203 26.62 24.72 16.09
CA THR A 203 28.04 24.70 16.44
C THR A 203 28.53 23.26 16.60
N PRO A 204 29.85 22.99 16.55
CA PRO A 204 30.38 21.65 16.78
C PRO A 204 29.85 21.04 18.09
N ASP A 205 29.84 21.80 19.18
CA ASP A 205 29.39 21.34 20.51
C ASP A 205 27.88 21.04 20.54
N GLU A 206 27.05 21.84 19.85
CA GLU A 206 25.62 21.55 19.71
C GLU A 206 25.39 20.31 18.84
N PHE A 207 26.20 20.12 17.79
CA PHE A 207 26.07 18.97 16.91
C PHE A 207 26.45 17.65 17.60
N GLU A 208 27.33 17.68 18.60
CA GLU A 208 27.61 16.50 19.44
C GLU A 208 26.38 16.00 20.21
N GLN A 209 25.41 16.88 20.46
CA GLN A 209 24.13 16.55 21.11
C GLN A 209 23.07 16.11 20.10
N VAL A 210 23.31 16.33 18.80
CA VAL A 210 22.40 15.91 17.73
C VAL A 210 22.47 14.40 17.58
N ARG A 211 21.31 13.77 17.60
CA ARG A 211 21.18 12.35 17.29
C ARG A 211 20.70 12.18 15.86
N VAL A 212 21.60 11.77 14.96
CA VAL A 212 21.22 11.39 13.60
C VAL A 212 20.48 10.06 13.60
N ILE A 213 19.26 10.05 13.07
CA ILE A 213 18.38 8.86 12.98
C ILE A 213 18.69 8.09 11.70
N GLY A 214 18.94 8.80 10.60
CA GLY A 214 19.31 8.19 9.34
C GLY A 214 19.52 9.21 8.22
N LYS A 215 20.05 8.72 7.10
CA LYS A 215 20.28 9.52 5.90
C LYS A 215 19.22 9.24 4.85
N PHE A 216 18.68 10.28 4.24
CA PHE A 216 17.72 10.17 3.14
C PHE A 216 18.32 9.38 1.96
N VAL A 217 17.52 8.50 1.37
CA VAL A 217 17.87 7.69 0.19
C VAL A 217 17.05 8.12 -1.01
N ARG A 218 15.72 8.09 -0.90
CA ARG A 218 14.81 8.43 -1.98
C ARG A 218 13.43 8.84 -1.46
N VAL A 219 12.66 9.50 -2.31
CA VAL A 219 11.25 9.84 -2.05
C VAL A 219 10.35 9.03 -2.99
N LEU A 220 9.23 8.56 -2.46
CA LEU A 220 8.11 7.98 -3.19
C LEU A 220 6.94 8.96 -3.08
N PRO A 221 6.63 9.70 -4.14
CA PRO A 221 5.52 10.65 -4.14
C PRO A 221 4.17 9.94 -3.96
N ILE A 222 3.31 10.48 -3.09
CA ILE A 222 1.93 10.01 -2.93
C ILE A 222 0.97 11.14 -3.30
N ASP A 223 0.39 11.06 -4.49
CA ASP A 223 -0.51 12.08 -5.05
C ASP A 223 -1.85 11.46 -5.48
N PRO A 224 -2.75 11.15 -4.52
CA PRO A 224 -4.07 10.64 -4.82
C PRO A 224 -4.90 11.73 -5.52
N ARG A 225 -5.50 11.39 -6.66
CA ARG A 225 -6.33 12.30 -7.45
C ARG A 225 -7.72 11.68 -7.65
N ASP A 226 -8.76 12.47 -7.41
CA ASP A 226 -10.09 12.15 -7.91
C ASP A 226 -10.08 12.34 -9.44
N LEU A 227 -10.52 11.32 -10.18
CA LEU A 227 -10.60 11.33 -11.64
C LEU A 227 -11.92 11.95 -12.13
#